data_AF-A0A450SLZ6-F1
#
_entry.id   AF-A0A450SLZ6-F1
#
_cell.length_a   1.000
_cell.length_b   1.000
_cell.length_c   1.000
_cell.angle_alpha   90.00
_cell.angle_beta   90.00
_cell.angle_gamma   90.00
#
_symmetry.space_group_name_H-M   'P 1'
#
loop_
_entity.id
_entity.type
_entity.pdbx_description
1 polymer ?
#
loop_
_entity_poly.entity_id
_entity_poly.type
_entity_poly.pdbx_seq_one_letter_code
_entity_poly.pdbx_strand_id
1 'polypeptide(L)'
;MKETAIAKAFDDFAVKYHEMVGTAGDINHRLIINPTILSLIEPCGKTILDVGCGQGYFTNILADDAKEVVGIDISGEMIKLAHPKGQQSKFFVEDICTLDGYEEYFDIVIFNMSLMNILGPRRGGKSIL
;
A
#
# COMPACT_ATOMS: atom_id res chain seq x y z
N MET A 1 5.27 -15.86 -14.24
CA MET A 1 6.45 -15.34 -14.99
C MET A 1 6.42 -13.82 -15.18
N LYS A 2 5.24 -13.17 -15.33
CA LYS A 2 5.15 -11.70 -15.42
C LYS A 2 5.00 -11.00 -14.06
N GLU A 3 4.37 -11.61 -13.05
CA GLU A 3 4.31 -10.99 -11.70
C GLU A 3 5.71 -10.75 -11.14
N THR A 4 6.62 -11.70 -11.38
CA THR A 4 8.02 -11.64 -10.98
C THR A 4 8.77 -10.44 -11.58
N ALA A 5 8.37 -9.95 -12.76
CA ALA A 5 9.04 -8.83 -13.42
C ALA A 5 8.65 -7.48 -12.81
N ILE A 6 7.39 -7.31 -12.38
CA ILE A 6 6.92 -6.08 -11.75
C ILE A 6 7.46 -6.00 -10.31
N ALA A 7 7.35 -7.09 -9.55
CA ALA A 7 7.95 -7.17 -8.21
C ALA A 7 9.44 -6.84 -8.25
N LYS A 8 10.18 -7.46 -9.18
CA LYS A 8 11.60 -7.17 -9.37
C LYS A 8 11.88 -5.71 -9.75
N ALA A 9 11.07 -5.10 -10.61
CA ALA A 9 11.26 -3.70 -10.98
C ALA A 9 11.08 -2.76 -9.77
N PHE A 10 10.14 -3.05 -8.88
CA PHE A 10 9.98 -2.31 -7.64
C PHE A 10 11.06 -2.63 -6.61
N ASP A 11 11.53 -3.87 -6.52
CA ASP A 11 12.66 -4.24 -5.68
C ASP A 11 13.92 -3.44 -6.06
N ASP A 12 14.24 -3.40 -7.35
CA ASP A 12 15.40 -2.67 -7.88
C ASP A 12 15.27 -1.14 -7.67
N PHE A 13 14.04 -0.63 -7.51
CA PHE A 13 13.76 0.80 -7.34
C PHE A 13 13.56 1.23 -5.89
N ALA A 14 13.39 0.29 -4.95
CA ALA A 14 12.90 0.55 -3.59
C ALA A 14 13.73 1.60 -2.83
N VAL A 15 15.05 1.46 -2.84
CA VAL A 15 15.96 2.41 -2.15
C VAL A 15 15.82 3.81 -2.71
N LYS A 16 15.84 3.95 -4.05
CA LYS A 16 15.71 5.26 -4.70
C LYS A 16 14.34 5.88 -4.42
N TYR A 17 13.28 5.07 -4.43
CA TYR A 17 11.94 5.54 -4.08
C TYR A 17 11.89 6.07 -2.64
N HIS A 18 12.47 5.32 -1.70
CA HIS A 18 12.57 5.72 -0.30
C HIS A 18 13.38 7.01 -0.12
N GLU A 19 14.47 7.20 -0.85
CA GLU A 19 15.24 8.45 -0.81
C GLU A 19 14.45 9.65 -1.33
N MET A 20 13.62 9.46 -2.36
CA MET A 20 12.81 10.53 -2.94
C MET A 20 11.61 10.92 -2.06
N VAL A 21 10.91 9.93 -1.50
CA VAL A 21 9.69 10.15 -0.71
C VAL A 21 10.01 10.39 0.75
N GLY A 22 11.00 9.68 1.29
CA GLY A 22 11.37 9.69 2.71
C GLY A 22 10.24 9.20 3.62
N THR A 23 10.44 9.32 4.93
CA THR A 23 9.43 8.93 5.94
C THR A 23 8.37 10.02 6.19
N ALA A 24 8.58 11.24 5.67
CA ALA A 24 7.68 12.38 5.81
C ALA A 24 6.84 12.64 4.54
N GLY A 25 7.14 11.97 3.43
CA GLY A 25 6.52 12.18 2.13
C GLY A 25 7.11 13.37 1.39
N ASP A 26 7.11 13.28 0.06
CA ASP A 26 7.48 14.39 -0.81
C ASP A 26 6.35 15.45 -0.91
N ILE A 27 6.60 16.49 -1.70
CA ILE A 27 5.66 17.60 -1.89
C ILE A 27 4.34 17.15 -2.52
N ASN A 28 4.35 16.18 -3.44
CA ASN A 28 3.15 15.70 -4.10
C ASN A 28 2.30 14.88 -3.14
N HIS A 29 2.94 14.03 -2.33
CA HIS A 29 2.28 13.28 -1.27
C HIS A 29 1.61 14.23 -0.28
N ARG A 30 2.36 15.19 0.24
CA ARG A 30 1.89 16.06 1.33
C ARG A 30 0.85 17.08 0.90
N LEU A 31 0.96 17.64 -0.31
CA LEU A 31 0.11 18.75 -0.72
C LEU A 31 -1.05 18.33 -1.63
N ILE A 32 -0.97 17.17 -2.28
CA ILE A 32 -1.97 16.75 -3.27
C ILE A 32 -2.58 15.41 -2.86
N ILE A 33 -1.76 14.35 -2.80
CA ILE A 33 -2.27 12.97 -2.68
C ILE A 33 -2.92 12.75 -1.31
N ASN A 34 -2.20 13.00 -0.22
CA ASN A 34 -2.70 12.70 1.12
C ASN A 34 -3.97 13.50 1.45
N PRO A 35 -4.02 14.85 1.26
CA PRO A 35 -5.24 15.61 1.55
C PRO A 35 -6.42 15.15 0.70
N THR A 36 -6.19 14.80 -0.56
CA THR A 36 -7.25 14.30 -1.45
C THR A 36 -7.81 12.98 -0.95
N ILE A 37 -6.97 11.99 -0.66
CA ILE A 37 -7.44 10.68 -0.18
C ILE A 37 -8.12 10.83 1.18
N LEU A 38 -7.50 11.56 2.13
CA LEU A 38 -8.06 11.78 3.46
C LEU A 38 -9.37 12.58 3.44
N SER A 39 -9.64 13.36 2.39
CA SER A 39 -10.95 14.03 2.23
C SER A 39 -12.08 13.09 1.76
N LEU A 40 -11.73 11.90 1.26
CA LEU A 40 -12.67 10.92 0.71
C LEU A 40 -13.00 9.79 1.68
N ILE A 41 -12.28 9.69 2.80
CA ILE A 41 -12.39 8.58 3.75
C ILE A 41 -12.48 9.09 5.20
N GLU A 42 -13.09 8.28 6.06
CA GLU A 42 -13.11 8.49 7.51
C GLU A 42 -12.37 7.32 8.18
N PRO A 43 -11.06 7.47 8.50
CA PRO A 43 -10.25 6.35 8.97
C PRO A 43 -10.53 5.97 10.44
N CYS A 44 -11.07 6.89 11.23
CA CYS A 44 -11.23 6.72 12.68
C CYS A 44 -12.01 5.44 13.03
N GLY A 45 -11.37 4.54 13.79
CA GLY A 45 -11.97 3.29 14.23
C GLY A 45 -12.15 2.21 13.15
N LYS A 46 -11.66 2.43 11.92
CA LYS A 46 -11.79 1.52 10.78
C LYS A 46 -10.63 0.54 10.63
N THR A 47 -10.89 -0.63 10.06
CA THR A 47 -9.85 -1.54 9.53
C THR A 47 -9.58 -1.21 8.07
N ILE A 48 -8.32 -1.00 7.71
CA ILE A 48 -7.93 -0.51 6.38
C ILE A 48 -6.90 -1.45 5.74
N LEU A 49 -7.09 -1.76 4.46
CA LEU A 49 -6.08 -2.39 3.60
C LEU A 49 -5.47 -1.35 2.65
N ASP A 50 -4.17 -1.15 2.73
CA ASP A 50 -3.39 -0.30 1.84
C ASP A 50 -2.63 -1.18 0.82
N VAL A 51 -3.13 -1.23 -0.42
CA VAL A 51 -2.63 -2.13 -1.47
C VAL A 51 -1.56 -1.44 -2.29
N GLY A 52 -0.38 -2.06 -2.37
CA GLY A 52 0.81 -1.46 -2.95
C GLY A 52 1.35 -0.36 -2.04
N CYS A 53 1.47 -0.65 -0.75
CA CYS A 53 1.83 0.32 0.29
C CYS A 53 3.27 0.84 0.18
N GLY A 54 4.10 0.22 -0.67
CA GLY A 54 5.50 0.54 -0.85
C GLY A 54 6.27 0.50 0.47
N GLN A 55 7.04 1.56 0.72
CA GLN A 55 7.80 1.74 1.96
C GLN A 55 6.95 2.16 3.18
N GLY A 56 5.62 2.01 3.13
CA GLY A 56 4.72 2.15 4.27
C GLY A 56 4.46 3.58 4.76
N TYR A 57 4.86 4.60 3.99
CA TYR A 57 4.66 6.01 4.34
C TYR A 57 3.19 6.35 4.62
N PHE A 58 2.29 6.03 3.68
CA PHE A 58 0.89 6.41 3.79
C PHE A 58 0.12 5.51 4.76
N THR A 59 0.44 4.21 4.80
CA THR A 59 -0.04 3.28 5.82
C THR A 59 0.19 3.82 7.24
N ASN A 60 1.38 4.36 7.50
CA ASN A 60 1.75 4.98 8.77
C ASN A 60 1.08 6.34 9.05
N ILE A 61 0.45 6.98 8.06
CA ILE A 61 -0.39 8.16 8.28
C ILE A 61 -1.81 7.72 8.63
N LEU A 62 -2.35 6.74 7.90
CA LEU A 62 -3.67 6.17 8.17
C LEU A 62 -3.74 5.57 9.57
N ALA A 63 -2.66 4.91 10.02
CA ALA A 63 -2.57 4.27 11.32
C ALA A 63 -2.58 5.24 12.51
N ASP A 64 -2.39 6.54 12.29
CA ASP A 64 -2.46 7.54 13.35
C ASP A 64 -3.91 7.66 13.90
N ASP A 65 -4.92 7.43 13.06
CA ASP A 65 -6.35 7.53 13.42
C ASP A 65 -7.14 6.20 13.29
N ALA A 66 -6.67 5.28 12.45
CA ALA A 66 -7.37 4.02 12.19
C ALA A 66 -7.28 3.03 13.37
N LYS A 67 -8.23 2.08 13.42
CA LYS A 67 -8.17 0.96 14.37
C LYS A 67 -7.02 0.02 14.02
N GLU A 68 -6.88 -0.28 12.73
CA GLU A 68 -5.81 -1.11 12.18
C GLU A 68 -5.62 -0.77 10.70
N VAL A 69 -4.36 -0.77 10.25
CA VAL A 69 -4.01 -0.65 8.85
C VAL A 69 -3.04 -1.77 8.49
N VAL A 70 -3.43 -2.59 7.52
CA VAL A 70 -2.59 -3.59 6.90
C VAL A 70 -2.10 -3.04 5.57
N GLY A 71 -0.81 -2.83 5.44
CA GLY A 71 -0.15 -2.51 4.18
C GLY A 71 0.38 -3.78 3.52
N ILE A 72 0.06 -3.97 2.24
CA ILE A 72 0.65 -5.03 1.44
C ILE A 72 1.38 -4.46 0.24
N ASP A 73 2.51 -5.06 -0.12
CA ASP A 73 3.20 -4.78 -1.38
C ASP A 73 3.81 -6.07 -1.93
N ILE A 74 3.87 -6.19 -3.26
CA ILE A 74 4.48 -7.35 -3.90
C ILE A 74 6.02 -7.32 -3.82
N SER A 75 6.60 -6.13 -3.60
CA SER A 75 8.03 -5.92 -3.46
C SER A 75 8.50 -6.20 -2.04
N GLY A 76 9.39 -7.17 -1.90
CA GLY A 76 10.03 -7.48 -0.63
C GLY A 76 10.95 -6.36 -0.16
N GLU A 77 11.65 -5.68 -1.07
CA GLU A 77 12.54 -4.57 -0.70
C GLU A 77 11.77 -3.33 -0.25
N MET A 78 10.59 -3.05 -0.81
CA MET A 78 9.71 -1.99 -0.31
C MET A 78 9.26 -2.27 1.13
N ILE A 79 8.81 -3.49 1.41
CA ILE A 79 8.35 -3.87 2.76
C ILE A 79 9.48 -3.88 3.77
N LYS A 80 10.72 -4.23 3.38
CA LYS A 80 11.89 -4.10 4.26
C LYS A 80 12.14 -2.66 4.72
N LEU A 81 11.76 -1.67 3.91
CA LEU A 81 11.86 -0.24 4.23
C LEU A 81 10.66 0.25 5.04
N ALA A 82 9.55 -0.50 5.06
CA ALA A 82 8.36 -0.17 5.83
C ALA A 82 8.57 -0.46 7.31
N HIS A 83 8.60 0.61 8.11
CA HIS A 83 8.77 0.52 9.55
C HIS A 83 7.47 0.95 10.24
N PRO A 84 6.80 0.07 11.01
CA PRO A 84 5.63 0.43 11.80
C PRO A 84 5.92 1.59 12.75
N LYS A 85 5.04 2.59 12.77
CA LYS A 85 5.05 3.63 13.82
C LYS A 85 4.44 3.14 15.13
N GLY A 86 3.66 2.06 15.10
CA GLY A 86 2.94 1.52 16.24
C GLY A 86 2.38 0.13 15.94
N GLN A 87 1.52 -0.36 16.83
CA GLN A 87 0.89 -1.68 16.69
C GLN A 87 -0.26 -1.69 15.65
N GLN A 88 -0.75 -0.50 15.30
CA GLN A 88 -1.86 -0.29 14.36
C GLN A 88 -1.45 -0.53 12.91
N SER A 89 -0.18 -0.32 12.55
CA SER A 89 0.33 -0.53 11.18
C SER A 89 1.06 -1.86 11.07
N LYS A 90 0.64 -2.71 10.13
CA LYS A 90 1.28 -4.00 9.80
C LYS A 90 1.67 -4.04 8.33
N PHE A 91 2.75 -4.73 8.00
CA PHE A 91 3.28 -4.79 6.63
C PHE A 91 3.57 -6.23 6.22
N PHE A 92 3.12 -6.61 5.04
CA PHE A 92 3.32 -7.96 4.49
C PHE A 92 3.72 -7.90 3.02
N VAL A 93 4.57 -8.86 2.62
CA VAL A 93 4.89 -9.09 1.21
C VAL A 93 3.81 -9.98 0.63
N GLU A 94 2.87 -9.41 -0.11
CA GLU A 94 1.70 -10.12 -0.66
C GLU A 94 1.33 -9.61 -2.05
N ASP A 95 0.81 -10.50 -2.90
CA ASP A 95 0.18 -10.12 -4.17
C ASP A 95 -1.33 -10.06 -4.01
N ILE A 96 -1.91 -8.86 -4.17
CA ILE A 96 -3.35 -8.64 -4.13
C ILE A 96 -4.14 -9.52 -5.13
N CYS A 97 -3.50 -9.95 -6.23
CA CYS A 97 -4.14 -10.81 -7.22
C CYS A 97 -4.32 -12.27 -6.76
N THR A 98 -3.62 -12.68 -5.70
CA THR A 98 -3.69 -14.03 -5.13
C THR A 98 -4.07 -14.03 -3.65
N LEU A 99 -4.34 -12.86 -3.07
CA LEU A 99 -4.73 -12.70 -1.68
C LEU A 99 -6.08 -13.38 -1.42
N ASP A 100 -6.14 -14.24 -0.40
CA ASP A 100 -7.34 -14.96 0.04
C ASP A 100 -7.56 -14.81 1.55
N GLY A 101 -8.79 -15.04 2.01
CA GLY A 101 -9.11 -15.07 3.45
C GLY A 101 -9.30 -13.71 4.11
N TYR A 102 -9.43 -12.63 3.33
CA TYR A 102 -9.71 -11.27 3.79
C TYR A 102 -11.08 -10.74 3.35
N GLU A 103 -11.95 -11.63 2.87
CA GLU A 103 -13.32 -11.28 2.50
C GLU A 103 -14.05 -10.63 3.69
N GLU A 104 -14.64 -9.46 3.46
CA GLU A 104 -15.37 -8.68 4.47
C GLU A 104 -14.56 -8.26 5.72
N TYR A 105 -13.22 -8.37 5.70
CA TYR A 105 -12.38 -8.03 6.84
C TYR A 105 -12.13 -6.51 6.98
N PHE A 106 -12.00 -5.82 5.85
CA PHE A 106 -11.60 -4.42 5.81
C PHE A 106 -12.81 -3.51 5.56
N ASP A 107 -12.98 -2.49 6.41
CA ASP A 107 -13.94 -1.41 6.17
C ASP A 107 -13.58 -0.58 4.93
N ILE A 108 -12.26 -0.39 4.68
CA ILE A 108 -11.74 0.45 3.61
C ILE A 108 -10.58 -0.27 2.90
N VAL A 109 -10.59 -0.26 1.57
CA VAL A 109 -9.46 -0.71 0.75
C VAL A 109 -8.96 0.45 -0.10
N ILE A 110 -7.67 0.75 -0.01
CA ILE A 110 -7.02 1.87 -0.70
C ILE A 110 -6.04 1.33 -1.73
N PHE A 111 -6.13 1.85 -2.95
CA PHE A 111 -5.13 1.67 -4.00
C PHE A 111 -4.50 3.03 -4.32
N ASN A 112 -3.52 3.45 -3.53
CA ASN A 112 -2.84 4.72 -3.74
C ASN A 112 -1.69 4.55 -4.74
N MET A 113 -1.86 5.06 -5.96
CA MET A 113 -0.84 5.00 -7.03
C MET A 113 -0.33 3.58 -7.37
N SER A 114 -1.08 2.54 -7.00
CA SER A 114 -0.70 1.13 -7.19
C SER A 114 -1.49 0.43 -8.30
N LEU A 115 -2.77 0.77 -8.48
CA LEU A 115 -3.70 0.04 -9.35
C LEU A 115 -3.25 -0.05 -10.81
N MET A 116 -2.61 1.00 -11.33
CA MET A 116 -2.09 1.04 -12.72
C MET A 116 -1.07 -0.07 -13.03
N ASN A 117 -0.36 -0.55 -12.01
CA ASN A 117 0.65 -1.61 -12.14
C ASN A 117 0.05 -3.00 -11.87
N ILE A 118 -1.15 -3.04 -11.29
CA ILE A 118 -1.91 -4.27 -10.99
C ILE A 118 -2.75 -4.67 -12.22
N LEU A 119 -3.47 -3.74 -12.86
CA LEU A 119 -4.44 -4.06 -13.93
C LEU A 119 -3.86 -4.06 -15.36
N GLY A 120 -2.64 -4.57 -15.55
CA GLY A 120 -2.05 -4.74 -16.88
C GLY A 120 -2.86 -5.71 -17.79
N PRO A 121 -2.67 -5.67 -19.13
CA PRO A 121 -3.52 -6.40 -20.08
C PRO A 121 -3.52 -7.92 -19.78
N ARG A 122 -4.66 -8.39 -19.25
CA ARG A 122 -4.97 -9.77 -18.84
C ARG A 122 -4.21 -10.28 -17.60
N ARG A 123 -4.62 -9.83 -16.42
CA ARG A 123 -4.51 -10.63 -15.19
C ARG A 123 -5.84 -11.36 -14.97
N GLY A 124 -5.88 -12.64 -15.36
CA GLY A 124 -7.04 -13.52 -15.16
C GLY A 124 -7.03 -14.08 -13.74
N GLY A 125 -7.49 -13.28 -12.79
CA GLY A 125 -7.82 -13.70 -11.42
C GLY A 125 -9.13 -13.04 -11.04
N LYS A 126 -9.94 -13.69 -10.20
CA LYS A 126 -11.15 -13.06 -9.66
C LYS A 126 -10.71 -11.78 -8.94
N SER A 127 -10.99 -10.63 -9.54
CA SER A 127 -10.73 -9.34 -8.92
C SER A 127 -11.63 -9.23 -7.70
N ILE A 128 -11.13 -8.62 -6.62
CA ILE A 128 -11.89 -8.27 -5.42
C ILE A 128 -12.76 -7.01 -5.69
N LEU A 129 -13.15 -6.80 -6.95
CA LEU A 129 -14.03 -5.74 -7.45
C LEU A 129 -15.29 -6.36 -8.03
#